data_AF-A0A2T4V2D4-F1
#
_entry.id   AF-A0A2T4V2D4-F1
#
_cell.length_a   1.000
_cell.length_b   1.000
_cell.length_c   1.000
_cell.angle_alpha   90.00
_cell.angle_beta   90.00
_cell.angle_gamma   90.00
#
_symmetry.space_group_name_H-M   'P 1'
#
loop_
_entity.id
_entity.type
_entity.pdbx_description
1 polymer ?
#
loop_
_entity_poly.entity_id
_entity_poly.type
_entity_poly.pdbx_seq_one_letter_code
_entity_poly.pdbx_strand_id
1 'polypeptide(L)'
;MAQRYFELTDDMNSSDRWLLGDPIDEQGNEVRTRQFMSGEPTRFDGRLRVPIYHPGSALDFSIADTGGFPVVTEKVARVLVELAPGDVQLFPVEVESRPEAYFLVNVARLVKCIDDEASTEVLYWKPEDGRPEKVGQYRDVYGMRIDPSQVGDAKIFRPWGWRVALIVAEDVKEALERTGATGLSFREVTGPGRQRVEQQSLASYTDWLRQVDAAREAFWRTLGELEETAIVPIVPGGPAWPGHRQAWRVIHRAERRLLLVTDGLSDPFPGHEAPSVGFGLELAIETDDAVKDVKGSWVFLILQRVANEVAEHERVRKAALTGQLTMEVSGKGMPKSLVTGEGRVGVLLGLESHTLPGHFTTPCGEVRLVTVKALLPSELAYRVAHGKKGRDELARRFAESGEEHLSRAKRRAVV
;
A
#
# COMPACT_ATOMS: atom_id res chain seq x y z
N MET A 1 4.15 -27.21 -29.14
CA MET A 1 3.44 -26.85 -27.89
C MET A 1 2.89 -25.45 -28.06
N ALA A 2 1.75 -25.11 -27.47
CA ALA A 2 1.25 -23.73 -27.51
C ALA A 2 2.23 -22.82 -26.74
N GLN A 3 2.55 -21.65 -27.30
CA GLN A 3 3.47 -20.69 -26.69
C GLN A 3 2.87 -20.19 -25.37
N ARG A 4 3.65 -20.23 -24.28
CA ARG A 4 3.24 -19.68 -22.99
C ARG A 4 3.80 -18.28 -22.79
N TYR A 5 3.07 -17.51 -22.00
CA TYR A 5 3.36 -16.13 -21.68
C TYR A 5 3.23 -15.88 -20.18
N PHE A 6 4.09 -14.99 -19.70
CA PHE A 6 4.23 -14.66 -18.29
C PHE A 6 4.22 -13.15 -18.12
N GLU A 7 3.52 -12.67 -17.10
CA GLU A 7 3.70 -11.31 -16.62
C GLU A 7 5.02 -11.23 -15.86
N LEU A 8 5.87 -10.28 -16.25
CA LEU A 8 7.14 -9.96 -15.62
C LEU A 8 6.94 -8.76 -14.69
N THR A 9 7.18 -8.96 -13.40
CA THR A 9 7.11 -7.92 -12.37
C THR A 9 8.37 -7.88 -11.53
N ASP A 10 8.42 -6.89 -10.65
CA ASP A 10 9.43 -6.81 -9.60
C ASP A 10 9.25 -7.89 -8.53
N ASP A 11 10.35 -8.50 -8.10
CA ASP A 11 10.37 -9.30 -6.88
C ASP A 11 10.45 -8.40 -5.63
N MET A 12 9.34 -8.31 -4.91
CA MET A 12 9.20 -7.48 -3.70
C MET A 12 9.58 -8.22 -2.41
N ASN A 13 10.02 -9.47 -2.46
CA ASN A 13 10.26 -10.27 -1.26
C ASN A 13 11.56 -9.93 -0.52
N SER A 14 12.49 -9.21 -1.17
CA SER A 14 13.75 -8.79 -0.54
C SER A 14 13.54 -7.51 0.29
N SER A 15 13.77 -7.60 1.60
CA SER A 15 13.61 -6.46 2.52
C SER A 15 14.71 -5.38 2.41
N ASP A 16 15.83 -5.68 1.76
CA ASP A 16 16.97 -4.76 1.58
C ASP A 16 17.07 -4.23 0.14
N ARG A 17 16.05 -4.42 -0.69
CA ARG A 17 16.08 -3.92 -2.07
C ARG A 17 16.03 -2.39 -2.11
N TRP A 18 16.64 -1.82 -3.15
CA TRP A 18 16.41 -0.43 -3.47
C TRP A 18 15.00 -0.19 -4.03
N LEU A 19 14.59 1.09 -4.04
CA LEU A 19 13.49 1.57 -4.86
C LEU A 19 13.99 2.75 -5.70
N LEU A 20 13.80 2.63 -7.01
CA LEU A 20 14.16 3.65 -7.99
C LEU A 20 13.03 4.67 -8.12
N GLY A 21 13.39 5.94 -8.26
CA GLY A 21 12.46 7.03 -8.51
C GLY A 21 12.31 7.37 -9.99
N ASP A 22 11.69 8.51 -10.25
CA ASP A 22 11.33 8.92 -11.60
C ASP A 22 12.55 9.39 -12.40
N PRO A 23 12.71 8.98 -13.67
CA PRO A 23 13.74 9.46 -14.56
C PRO A 23 13.70 10.98 -14.69
N ILE A 24 14.87 11.59 -14.52
CA ILE A 24 15.09 13.01 -14.71
C ILE A 24 16.05 13.25 -15.88
N ASP A 25 15.91 14.40 -16.52
CA ASP A 25 16.83 14.88 -17.55
C ASP A 25 18.14 15.44 -16.94
N GLU A 26 19.05 15.91 -17.80
CA GLU A 26 20.32 16.51 -17.39
C GLU A 26 20.14 17.78 -16.52
N GLN A 27 18.99 18.45 -16.63
CA GLN A 27 18.65 19.64 -15.87
C GLN A 27 17.93 19.30 -14.56
N GLY A 28 17.67 18.02 -14.28
CA GLY A 28 16.99 17.52 -13.10
C GLY A 28 15.47 17.63 -13.17
N ASN A 29 14.88 17.88 -14.35
CA ASN A 29 13.43 17.86 -14.52
C ASN A 29 12.95 16.43 -14.74
N GLU A 30 11.81 16.08 -14.16
CA GLU A 30 11.12 14.83 -14.43
C GLU A 30 10.82 14.69 -15.93
N VAL A 31 11.30 13.59 -16.51
CA VAL A 31 10.94 13.21 -17.87
C VAL A 31 9.54 12.60 -17.82
N ARG A 32 8.68 12.94 -18.79
CA ARG A 32 7.32 12.38 -18.88
C ARG A 32 7.38 10.87 -19.10
N THR A 33 7.43 10.09 -18.03
CA THR A 33 7.60 8.63 -18.01
C THR A 33 6.55 7.89 -18.85
N ARG A 34 5.34 8.44 -18.94
CA ARG A 34 4.26 7.97 -19.83
C ARG A 34 4.71 7.79 -21.30
N GLN A 35 5.71 8.54 -21.77
CA GLN A 35 6.28 8.39 -23.11
C GLN A 35 6.84 6.98 -23.35
N PHE A 36 7.47 6.36 -22.34
CA PHE A 36 8.06 5.01 -22.40
C PHE A 36 7.07 3.88 -22.05
N MET A 37 5.81 4.24 -21.77
CA MET A 37 4.73 3.30 -21.49
C MET A 37 3.70 3.21 -22.62
N SER A 38 3.87 3.99 -23.69
CA SER A 38 2.89 4.11 -24.77
C SER A 38 2.62 2.78 -25.47
N GLY A 39 3.57 1.84 -25.42
CA GLY A 39 3.55 0.61 -26.22
C GLY A 39 3.98 0.87 -27.66
N GLU A 40 4.66 2.00 -27.92
CA GLU A 40 5.09 2.44 -29.25
C GLU A 40 6.58 2.78 -29.25
N PRO A 41 7.25 2.69 -30.41
CA PRO A 41 8.61 3.21 -30.55
C PRO A 41 8.66 4.69 -30.23
N THR A 42 9.67 5.09 -29.45
CA THR A 42 9.86 6.47 -29.03
C THR A 42 11.28 6.94 -29.31
N ARG A 43 11.46 8.27 -29.26
CA ARG A 43 12.76 8.92 -29.33
C ARG A 43 12.93 9.81 -28.10
N PHE A 44 14.11 9.75 -27.51
CA PHE A 44 14.50 10.63 -26.42
C PHE A 44 15.91 11.12 -26.71
N ASP A 45 16.03 12.44 -26.86
CA ASP A 45 17.30 13.10 -27.14
C ASP A 45 17.81 13.71 -25.82
N GLY A 46 18.80 13.06 -25.20
CA GLY A 46 19.40 13.53 -23.94
C GLY A 46 19.87 12.37 -23.06
N ARG A 47 20.49 12.70 -21.92
CA ARG A 47 20.81 11.70 -20.89
C ARG A 47 19.69 11.57 -19.88
N LEU A 48 19.41 10.34 -19.51
CA LEU A 48 18.48 9.99 -18.46
C LEU A 48 19.23 9.66 -17.18
N ARG A 49 18.74 10.19 -16.06
CA ARG A 49 19.19 9.85 -14.71
C ARG A 49 18.04 9.24 -13.94
N VAL A 50 18.31 8.19 -13.18
CA VAL A 50 17.30 7.56 -12.33
C VAL A 50 17.77 7.70 -10.87
N PRO A 51 17.04 8.48 -10.05
CA PRO A 51 17.37 8.65 -8.64
C PRO A 51 17.05 7.39 -7.83
N ILE A 52 17.73 7.22 -6.71
CA ILE A 52 17.40 6.16 -5.75
C ILE A 52 16.54 6.77 -4.64
N TYR A 53 15.25 6.43 -4.62
CA TYR A 53 14.30 6.91 -3.59
C TYR A 53 14.51 6.22 -2.25
N HIS A 54 14.66 4.90 -2.28
CA HIS A 54 15.02 4.14 -1.08
C HIS A 54 16.35 3.43 -1.33
N PRO A 55 17.40 3.78 -0.57
CA PRO A 55 18.68 3.09 -0.64
C PRO A 55 18.52 1.60 -0.33
N GLY A 56 19.28 0.77 -1.01
CA GLY A 56 19.31 -0.67 -0.80
C GLY A 56 20.27 -1.37 -1.74
N SER A 57 20.20 -2.70 -1.73
CA SER A 57 20.89 -3.59 -2.64
C SER A 57 20.45 -3.34 -4.09
N ALA A 58 21.43 -3.18 -4.98
CA ALA A 58 21.20 -3.02 -6.41
C ALA A 58 20.62 -4.30 -7.02
N LEU A 59 19.71 -4.14 -7.98
CA LEU A 59 19.03 -5.24 -8.66
C LEU A 59 19.29 -5.19 -10.16
N ASP A 60 19.22 -6.35 -10.79
CA ASP A 60 19.38 -6.49 -12.24
C ASP A 60 18.15 -6.08 -13.04
N PHE A 61 16.99 -6.16 -12.39
CA PHE A 61 15.71 -5.70 -12.90
C PHE A 61 14.99 -4.93 -11.79
N SER A 62 14.46 -3.76 -12.13
CA SER A 62 13.62 -2.97 -11.25
C SER A 62 12.60 -2.20 -12.07
N ILE A 63 11.37 -2.14 -11.60
CA ILE A 63 10.34 -1.26 -12.13
C ILE A 63 10.46 0.06 -11.37
N ALA A 64 10.76 1.13 -12.12
CA ALA A 64 10.82 2.48 -11.57
C ALA A 64 9.47 3.19 -11.73
N ASP A 65 9.17 4.11 -10.79
CA ASP A 65 7.97 4.97 -10.76
C ASP A 65 6.62 4.22 -10.62
N THR A 66 5.58 4.98 -10.30
CA THR A 66 4.13 4.75 -10.51
C THR A 66 3.73 4.29 -11.92
N GLY A 67 4.67 4.21 -12.87
CA GLY A 67 4.48 3.99 -14.30
C GLY A 67 5.11 2.72 -14.90
N GLY A 68 5.60 1.75 -14.14
CA GLY A 68 5.79 0.40 -14.72
C GLY A 68 6.85 0.26 -15.83
N PHE A 69 7.88 1.11 -15.91
CA PHE A 69 8.96 0.94 -16.90
C PHE A 69 10.18 0.22 -16.28
N PRO A 70 10.74 -0.80 -16.97
CA PRO A 70 11.90 -1.50 -16.48
C PRO A 70 13.17 -0.68 -16.59
N VAL A 71 13.94 -0.66 -15.51
CA VAL A 71 15.35 -0.31 -15.47
C VAL A 71 16.13 -1.58 -15.22
N VAL A 72 17.07 -1.88 -16.11
CA VAL A 72 17.75 -3.18 -16.12
C VAL A 72 19.25 -3.03 -16.28
N THR A 73 20.01 -3.99 -15.76
CA THR A 73 21.46 -4.07 -16.01
C THR A 73 21.74 -4.55 -17.44
N GLU A 74 22.97 -4.35 -17.90
CA GLU A 74 23.41 -4.77 -19.24
C GLU A 74 23.12 -6.25 -19.54
N LYS A 75 23.27 -7.15 -18.56
CA LYS A 75 23.05 -8.58 -18.79
C LYS A 75 21.58 -8.90 -19.11
N VAL A 76 20.63 -8.23 -18.46
CA VAL A 76 19.19 -8.38 -18.74
C VAL A 76 18.86 -7.71 -20.07
N ALA A 77 19.40 -6.51 -20.31
CA ALA A 77 19.21 -5.76 -21.54
C ALA A 77 19.62 -6.57 -22.79
N ARG A 78 20.76 -7.27 -22.72
CA ARG A 78 21.27 -8.13 -23.79
C ARG A 78 20.29 -9.25 -24.15
N VAL A 79 19.72 -9.94 -23.16
CA VAL A 79 18.73 -11.00 -23.40
C VAL A 79 17.49 -10.45 -24.11
N LEU A 80 17.00 -9.28 -23.69
CA LEU A 80 15.83 -8.65 -24.29
C LEU A 80 16.07 -8.26 -25.75
N VAL A 81 17.23 -7.67 -26.06
CA VAL A 81 17.59 -7.29 -27.44
C VAL A 81 17.84 -8.51 -28.33
N GLU A 82 18.44 -9.58 -27.79
CA GLU A 82 18.71 -10.80 -28.54
C GLU A 82 17.43 -11.53 -28.93
N LEU A 83 16.49 -11.68 -27.98
CA LEU A 83 15.28 -12.48 -28.18
C LEU A 83 14.08 -11.67 -28.69
N ALA A 84 14.06 -10.36 -28.48
CA ALA A 84 12.94 -9.51 -28.84
C ALA A 84 13.37 -8.16 -29.48
N PRO A 85 14.28 -8.16 -30.49
CA PRO A 85 14.86 -6.94 -31.04
C PRO A 85 13.84 -5.97 -31.66
N GLY A 86 12.68 -6.48 -32.11
CA GLY A 86 11.60 -5.67 -32.68
C GLY A 86 10.63 -5.11 -31.65
N ASP A 87 10.69 -5.57 -30.40
CA ASP A 87 9.72 -5.25 -29.36
C ASP A 87 10.25 -4.23 -28.34
N VAL A 88 11.57 -4.05 -28.25
CA VAL A 88 12.21 -3.20 -27.23
C VAL A 88 13.10 -2.11 -27.83
N GLN A 89 13.18 -0.98 -27.13
CA GLN A 89 14.26 0.00 -27.29
C GLN A 89 14.94 0.21 -25.94
N LEU A 90 16.26 0.31 -25.96
CA LEU A 90 17.05 0.57 -24.75
C LEU A 90 17.53 2.01 -24.75
N PHE A 91 17.36 2.68 -23.62
CA PHE A 91 17.89 4.01 -23.35
C PHE A 91 18.90 3.91 -22.21
N PRO A 92 20.18 4.24 -22.43
CA PRO A 92 21.17 4.27 -21.36
C PRO A 92 20.74 5.24 -20.26
N VAL A 93 20.85 4.80 -19.00
CA VAL A 93 20.52 5.64 -17.84
C VAL A 93 21.66 5.62 -16.81
N GLU A 94 21.88 6.77 -16.18
CA GLU A 94 22.76 6.92 -15.03
C GLU A 94 21.94 6.67 -13.76
N VAL A 95 22.19 5.56 -13.05
CA VAL A 95 21.60 5.33 -11.72
C VAL A 95 22.51 5.94 -10.67
N GLU A 96 21.96 6.78 -9.80
CA GLU A 96 22.70 7.64 -8.89
C GLU A 96 23.87 6.92 -8.18
N SER A 97 25.09 7.43 -8.40
CA SER A 97 26.34 6.95 -7.78
C SER A 97 26.75 5.49 -8.07
N ARG A 98 26.16 4.85 -9.09
CA ARG A 98 26.52 3.48 -9.49
C ARG A 98 27.45 3.47 -10.71
N PRO A 99 28.56 2.70 -10.66
CA PRO A 99 29.45 2.55 -11.81
C PRO A 99 28.92 1.59 -12.87
N GLU A 100 27.96 0.73 -12.54
CA GLU A 100 27.39 -0.24 -13.47
C GLU A 100 26.49 0.43 -14.53
N ALA A 101 26.45 -0.15 -15.74
CA ALA A 101 25.60 0.34 -16.81
C ALA A 101 24.15 -0.17 -16.66
N TYR A 102 23.21 0.78 -16.64
CA TYR A 102 21.78 0.51 -16.61
C TYR A 102 21.09 1.04 -17.86
N PHE A 103 19.95 0.43 -18.19
CA PHE A 103 19.13 0.78 -19.34
C PHE A 103 17.67 0.86 -18.92
N LEU A 104 16.99 1.93 -19.34
CA LEU A 104 15.54 1.98 -19.36
C LEU A 104 15.06 1.22 -20.60
N VAL A 105 14.10 0.31 -20.40
CA VAL A 105 13.50 -0.50 -21.47
C VAL A 105 12.17 0.10 -21.89
N ASN A 106 12.09 0.65 -23.09
CA ASN A 106 10.82 0.94 -23.72
C ASN A 106 10.31 -0.32 -24.41
N VAL A 107 9.19 -0.88 -23.94
CA VAL A 107 8.50 -1.97 -24.61
C VAL A 107 7.55 -1.36 -25.64
N ALA A 108 7.98 -1.39 -26.90
CA ALA A 108 7.40 -0.70 -28.04
C ALA A 108 6.35 -1.54 -28.79
N ARG A 109 5.77 -2.54 -28.12
CA ARG A 109 4.77 -3.46 -28.66
C ARG A 109 3.51 -3.41 -27.79
N LEU A 110 2.39 -3.01 -28.39
CA LEU A 110 1.08 -3.00 -27.76
C LEU A 110 0.18 -4.06 -28.38
N VAL A 111 -0.39 -4.95 -27.57
CA VAL A 111 -1.15 -6.12 -28.06
C VAL A 111 -2.50 -6.20 -27.38
N LYS A 112 -3.59 -6.29 -28.14
CA LYS A 112 -4.94 -6.48 -27.60
C LYS A 112 -5.24 -7.96 -27.42
N CYS A 113 -4.75 -8.53 -26.32
CA CYS A 113 -4.83 -9.96 -26.05
C CYS A 113 -5.42 -10.32 -24.69
N ILE A 114 -5.85 -9.36 -23.85
CA ILE A 114 -6.51 -9.71 -22.58
C ILE A 114 -7.78 -10.50 -22.91
N ASP A 115 -7.89 -11.66 -22.31
CA ASP A 115 -9.08 -12.50 -22.38
C ASP A 115 -9.96 -12.14 -21.19
N ASP A 116 -10.97 -11.31 -21.45
CA ASP A 116 -11.92 -10.84 -20.44
C ASP A 116 -12.67 -11.99 -19.76
N GLU A 117 -12.97 -13.07 -20.49
CA GLU A 117 -13.71 -14.21 -19.98
C GLU A 117 -12.82 -15.14 -19.15
N ALA A 118 -11.55 -15.29 -19.55
CA ALA A 118 -10.60 -16.12 -18.81
C ALA A 118 -10.00 -15.41 -17.58
N SER A 119 -9.92 -14.08 -17.61
CA SER A 119 -9.49 -13.24 -16.48
C SER A 119 -10.47 -13.34 -15.31
N THR A 120 -10.01 -13.14 -14.07
CA THR A 120 -10.89 -13.24 -12.90
C THR A 120 -12.00 -12.19 -12.94
N GLU A 121 -11.59 -10.93 -13.10
CA GLU A 121 -12.53 -9.82 -13.16
C GLU A 121 -11.91 -8.72 -14.02
N VAL A 122 -12.73 -8.17 -14.90
CA VAL A 122 -12.37 -7.04 -15.73
C VAL A 122 -13.44 -5.98 -15.58
N LEU A 123 -13.05 -4.86 -14.99
CA LEU A 123 -13.91 -3.70 -14.80
C LEU A 123 -13.60 -2.68 -15.87
N TYR A 124 -14.64 -2.07 -16.41
CA TYR A 124 -14.56 -0.98 -17.37
C TYR A 124 -15.04 0.30 -16.73
N TRP A 125 -14.46 1.43 -17.14
CA TRP A 125 -15.03 2.73 -16.85
C TRP A 125 -16.39 2.84 -17.54
N LYS A 126 -17.41 3.20 -16.76
CA LYS A 126 -18.77 3.41 -17.23
C LYS A 126 -19.14 4.89 -17.23
N PRO A 127 -20.18 5.32 -17.97
CA PRO A 127 -20.63 6.71 -17.96
C PRO A 127 -20.91 7.25 -16.55
N GLU A 128 -21.39 6.40 -15.65
CA GLU A 128 -21.75 6.77 -14.27
C GLU A 128 -20.54 7.09 -13.39
N ASP A 129 -19.32 6.66 -13.77
CA ASP A 129 -18.09 6.92 -13.03
C ASP A 129 -17.58 8.37 -13.20
N GLY A 130 -18.26 9.20 -14.00
CA GLY A 130 -17.96 10.63 -14.16
C GLY A 130 -16.68 10.94 -14.95
N ARG A 131 -16.15 9.97 -15.72
CA ARG A 131 -14.94 10.11 -16.55
C ARG A 131 -15.19 9.76 -18.02
N PRO A 132 -15.84 10.66 -18.79
CA PRO A 132 -16.27 10.37 -20.16
C PRO A 132 -15.11 9.98 -21.08
N GLU A 133 -13.91 10.51 -20.84
CA GLU A 133 -12.70 10.22 -21.61
C GLU A 133 -12.15 8.81 -21.44
N LYS A 134 -12.58 8.10 -20.39
CA LYS A 134 -12.13 6.74 -20.07
C LYS A 134 -13.15 5.66 -20.37
N VAL A 135 -14.41 6.03 -20.66
CA VAL A 135 -15.50 5.07 -20.85
C VAL A 135 -15.12 4.00 -21.89
N GLY A 136 -15.31 2.73 -21.53
CA GLY A 136 -14.94 1.59 -22.37
C GLY A 136 -13.45 1.20 -22.32
N GLN A 137 -12.61 1.90 -21.55
CA GLN A 137 -11.26 1.46 -21.21
C GLN A 137 -11.29 0.61 -19.94
N TYR A 138 -10.29 -0.26 -19.78
CA TYR A 138 -10.09 -1.01 -18.54
C TYR A 138 -9.90 -0.05 -17.36
N ARG A 139 -10.67 -0.31 -16.30
CA ARG A 139 -10.55 0.34 -15.00
C ARG A 139 -9.69 -0.50 -14.08
N ASP A 140 -10.01 -1.79 -13.97
CA ASP A 140 -9.31 -2.77 -13.15
C ASP A 140 -9.28 -4.12 -13.88
N VAL A 141 -8.14 -4.82 -13.85
CA VAL A 141 -8.00 -6.18 -14.39
C VAL A 141 -7.39 -7.07 -13.31
N TYR A 142 -8.19 -7.98 -12.76
CA TYR A 142 -7.77 -8.93 -11.72
C TYR A 142 -7.55 -10.32 -12.32
N GLY A 143 -6.49 -10.99 -11.85
CA GLY A 143 -6.15 -12.34 -12.33
C GLY A 143 -6.02 -12.42 -13.85
N MET A 144 -5.38 -11.40 -14.45
CA MET A 144 -5.29 -11.21 -15.90
C MET A 144 -4.87 -12.50 -16.62
N ARG A 145 -5.67 -12.90 -17.60
CA ARG A 145 -5.34 -13.93 -18.59
C ARG A 145 -5.28 -13.31 -19.97
N ILE A 146 -4.49 -13.91 -20.85
CA ILE A 146 -4.41 -13.51 -22.24
C ILE A 146 -4.80 -14.66 -23.16
N ASP A 147 -5.36 -14.32 -24.31
CA ASP A 147 -5.53 -15.21 -25.45
C ASP A 147 -4.23 -15.20 -26.29
N PRO A 148 -3.43 -16.29 -26.26
CA PRO A 148 -2.18 -16.37 -27.02
C PRO A 148 -2.39 -16.26 -28.53
N SER A 149 -3.59 -16.58 -29.04
CA SER A 149 -3.89 -16.49 -30.47
C SER A 149 -3.90 -15.05 -30.99
N GLN A 150 -4.09 -14.08 -30.09
CA GLN A 150 -4.08 -12.64 -30.39
C GLN A 150 -2.68 -12.01 -30.30
N VAL A 151 -1.66 -12.75 -29.80
CA VAL A 151 -0.34 -12.19 -29.51
C VAL A 151 0.55 -12.08 -30.76
N GLY A 152 0.36 -12.97 -31.72
CA GLY A 152 1.17 -13.01 -32.94
C GLY A 152 2.63 -13.38 -32.66
N ASP A 153 3.56 -12.60 -33.19
CA ASP A 153 5.01 -12.83 -33.10
C ASP A 153 5.70 -12.11 -31.91
N ALA A 154 4.95 -11.34 -31.12
CA ALA A 154 5.50 -10.57 -30.01
C ALA A 154 6.11 -11.48 -28.93
N LYS A 155 7.32 -11.13 -28.50
CA LYS A 155 8.09 -11.83 -27.46
C LYS A 155 8.11 -11.07 -26.15
N ILE A 156 8.01 -9.74 -26.21
CA ILE A 156 7.74 -8.89 -25.05
C ILE A 156 6.78 -7.77 -25.46
N PHE A 157 5.74 -7.53 -24.68
CA PHE A 157 4.73 -6.54 -25.04
C PHE A 157 3.95 -6.03 -23.83
N ARG A 158 3.23 -4.94 -24.05
CA ARG A 158 2.24 -4.39 -23.12
C ARG A 158 0.83 -4.73 -23.60
N PRO A 159 -0.08 -5.19 -22.72
CA PRO A 159 -1.48 -5.37 -23.10
C PRO A 159 -2.14 -4.04 -23.43
N TRP A 160 -2.95 -4.02 -24.50
CA TRP A 160 -3.79 -2.88 -24.84
C TRP A 160 -4.76 -2.59 -23.68
N GLY A 161 -4.90 -1.31 -23.34
CA GLY A 161 -5.75 -0.86 -22.23
C GLY A 161 -5.21 -1.15 -20.82
N TRP A 162 -4.18 -1.98 -20.66
CA TRP A 162 -3.56 -2.30 -19.37
C TRP A 162 -2.03 -2.19 -19.43
N ARG A 163 -1.55 -1.01 -19.84
CA ARG A 163 -0.15 -0.76 -20.20
C ARG A 163 0.85 -0.91 -19.05
N VAL A 164 0.38 -0.97 -17.80
CA VAL A 164 1.24 -1.18 -16.63
C VAL A 164 1.86 -2.58 -16.61
N ALA A 165 1.20 -3.58 -17.21
CA ALA A 165 1.70 -4.93 -17.27
C ALA A 165 2.75 -5.10 -18.38
N LEU A 166 3.72 -5.98 -18.10
CA LEU A 166 4.76 -6.40 -19.03
C LEU A 166 4.64 -7.90 -19.24
N ILE A 167 4.37 -8.32 -20.46
CA ILE A 167 4.22 -9.73 -20.79
C ILE A 167 5.42 -10.18 -21.59
N VAL A 168 5.99 -11.33 -21.21
CA VAL A 168 7.10 -11.98 -21.90
C VAL A 168 6.72 -13.39 -22.33
N ALA A 169 7.22 -13.80 -23.47
CA ALA A 169 7.15 -15.18 -23.93
C ALA A 169 8.03 -16.11 -23.06
N GLU A 170 7.67 -17.39 -23.01
CA GLU A 170 8.36 -18.42 -22.23
C GLU A 170 9.87 -18.49 -22.48
N ASP A 171 10.30 -18.40 -23.74
CA ASP A 171 11.72 -18.43 -24.11
C ASP A 171 12.49 -17.21 -23.57
N VAL A 172 11.88 -16.03 -23.56
CA VAL A 172 12.43 -14.83 -22.91
C VAL A 172 12.53 -15.03 -21.40
N LYS A 173 11.48 -15.52 -20.74
CA LYS A 173 11.49 -15.84 -19.31
C LYS A 173 12.64 -16.78 -18.96
N GLU A 174 12.74 -17.92 -19.65
CA GLU A 174 13.77 -18.91 -19.35
C GLU A 174 15.18 -18.36 -19.56
N ALA A 175 15.38 -17.54 -20.61
CA ALA A 175 16.66 -16.90 -20.85
C ALA A 175 17.03 -15.91 -19.74
N LEU A 176 16.06 -15.12 -19.25
CA LEU A 176 16.26 -14.23 -18.12
C LEU A 176 16.61 -15.00 -16.84
N GLU A 177 15.90 -16.09 -16.53
CA GLU A 177 16.20 -16.93 -15.36
C GLU A 177 17.60 -17.54 -15.42
N ARG A 178 18.04 -18.00 -16.60
CA ARG A 178 19.40 -18.56 -16.79
C ARG A 178 20.52 -17.55 -16.51
N THR A 179 20.24 -16.25 -16.56
CA THR A 179 21.24 -15.22 -16.22
C THR A 179 21.51 -15.11 -14.72
N GLY A 180 20.64 -15.67 -13.87
CA GLY A 180 20.69 -15.44 -12.42
C GLY A 180 20.45 -13.97 -12.04
N ALA A 181 19.70 -13.23 -12.87
CA ALA A 181 19.33 -11.84 -12.60
C ALA A 181 18.43 -11.72 -11.36
N THR A 182 18.73 -10.74 -10.54
CA THR A 182 17.98 -10.39 -9.31
C THR A 182 16.85 -9.41 -9.62
N GLY A 183 15.78 -9.46 -8.81
CA GLY A 183 14.64 -8.54 -8.93
C GLY A 183 13.54 -8.98 -9.92
N LEU A 184 13.69 -10.12 -10.59
CA LEU A 184 12.70 -10.67 -11.53
C LEU A 184 11.66 -11.53 -10.81
N SER A 185 10.37 -11.34 -11.12
CA SER A 185 9.28 -12.23 -10.75
C SER A 185 8.37 -12.51 -11.96
N PHE A 186 7.88 -13.75 -12.08
CA PHE A 186 7.10 -14.20 -13.22
C PHE A 186 5.79 -14.86 -12.79
N ARG A 187 4.69 -14.50 -13.46
CA ARG A 187 3.38 -15.12 -13.27
C ARG A 187 2.81 -15.59 -14.60
N GLU A 188 2.44 -16.86 -14.72
CA GLU A 188 1.85 -17.40 -15.96
C GLU A 188 0.47 -16.79 -16.23
N VAL A 189 0.27 -16.28 -17.45
CA VAL A 189 -0.97 -15.61 -17.90
C VAL A 189 -1.66 -16.31 -19.08
N THR A 190 -1.11 -17.43 -19.55
CA THR A 190 -1.67 -18.21 -20.67
C THR A 190 -2.66 -19.28 -20.22
N GLY A 191 -3.74 -19.45 -20.99
CA GLY A 191 -4.76 -20.49 -20.81
C GLY A 191 -5.81 -20.14 -19.75
N PRO A 192 -6.85 -20.98 -19.56
CA PRO A 192 -7.71 -20.84 -18.40
C PRO A 192 -6.80 -20.95 -17.18
N GLY A 193 -6.93 -19.99 -16.25
CA GLY A 193 -6.17 -20.05 -15.00
C GLY A 193 -6.41 -21.35 -14.26
N ARG A 194 -5.85 -21.50 -13.06
CA ARG A 194 -6.35 -22.50 -12.11
C ARG A 194 -7.76 -22.07 -11.65
N GLN A 195 -8.72 -22.00 -12.58
CA GLN A 195 -9.95 -21.22 -12.50
C GLN A 195 -10.88 -21.75 -11.41
N ARG A 196 -10.91 -23.06 -11.15
CA ARG A 196 -11.81 -23.58 -10.12
C ARG A 196 -11.38 -23.22 -8.70
N VAL A 197 -10.08 -23.04 -8.46
CA VAL A 197 -9.54 -22.67 -7.14
C VAL A 197 -9.38 -21.15 -7.03
N GLU A 198 -8.95 -20.46 -8.10
CA GLU A 198 -8.76 -19.00 -8.12
C GLU A 198 -10.07 -18.21 -8.21
N GLN A 199 -11.06 -18.63 -9.00
CA GLN A 199 -12.37 -17.97 -9.01
C GLN A 199 -13.15 -18.26 -7.72
N GLN A 200 -13.03 -19.46 -7.15
CA GLN A 200 -13.55 -19.72 -5.81
C GLN A 200 -12.80 -18.91 -4.76
N SER A 201 -11.47 -18.76 -4.82
CA SER A 201 -10.72 -18.00 -3.82
C SER A 201 -10.97 -16.50 -3.93
N LEU A 202 -11.15 -15.95 -5.13
CA LEU A 202 -11.49 -14.54 -5.34
C LEU A 202 -12.94 -14.24 -4.99
N ALA A 203 -13.90 -15.09 -5.38
CA ALA A 203 -15.28 -14.98 -4.93
C ALA A 203 -15.38 -15.13 -3.40
N SER A 204 -14.65 -16.10 -2.82
CA SER A 204 -14.57 -16.29 -1.37
C SER A 204 -13.91 -15.08 -0.70
N TYR A 205 -12.87 -14.50 -1.29
CA TYR A 205 -12.21 -13.31 -0.77
C TYR A 205 -13.15 -12.10 -0.75
N THR A 206 -13.85 -11.82 -1.84
CA THR A 206 -14.83 -10.73 -1.91
C THR A 206 -15.97 -10.95 -0.91
N ASP A 207 -16.42 -12.19 -0.74
CA ASP A 207 -17.44 -12.54 0.24
C ASP A 207 -16.94 -12.40 1.68
N TRP A 208 -15.71 -12.84 1.99
CA TRP A 208 -15.08 -12.65 3.30
C TRP A 208 -14.91 -11.17 3.61
N LEU A 209 -14.41 -10.38 2.66
CA LEU A 209 -14.23 -8.94 2.82
C LEU A 209 -15.58 -8.26 3.08
N ARG A 210 -16.61 -8.57 2.30
CA ARG A 210 -17.97 -8.03 2.51
C ARG A 210 -18.52 -8.41 3.90
N GLN A 211 -18.31 -9.65 4.33
CA GLN A 211 -18.77 -10.14 5.63
C GLN A 211 -18.02 -9.47 6.80
N VAL A 212 -16.71 -9.29 6.67
CA VAL A 212 -15.88 -8.58 7.66
C VAL A 212 -16.28 -7.11 7.71
N ASP A 213 -16.44 -6.45 6.57
CA ASP A 213 -16.88 -5.05 6.50
C ASP A 213 -18.24 -4.85 7.15
N ALA A 214 -19.20 -5.74 6.85
CA ALA A 214 -20.53 -5.70 7.47
C ALA A 214 -20.47 -5.92 8.99
N ALA A 215 -19.68 -6.88 9.47
CA ALA A 215 -19.51 -7.15 10.90
C ALA A 215 -18.84 -5.97 11.62
N ARG A 216 -17.80 -5.39 11.01
CA ARG A 216 -17.07 -4.24 11.55
C ARG A 216 -17.95 -3.00 11.56
N GLU A 217 -18.70 -2.73 10.51
CA GLU A 217 -19.66 -1.62 10.46
C GLU A 217 -20.78 -1.78 11.49
N ALA A 218 -21.33 -2.98 11.65
CA ALA A 218 -22.31 -3.27 12.69
C ALA A 218 -21.73 -3.00 14.08
N PHE A 219 -20.48 -3.40 14.32
CA PHE A 219 -19.77 -3.10 15.56
C PHE A 219 -19.56 -1.59 15.76
N TRP A 220 -19.12 -0.85 14.74
CA TRP A 220 -18.96 0.62 14.83
C TRP A 220 -20.25 1.34 15.21
N ARG A 221 -21.40 0.90 14.68
CA ARG A 221 -22.72 1.43 15.07
C ARG A 221 -23.07 1.20 16.55
N THR A 222 -22.44 0.24 17.23
CA THR A 222 -22.64 0.05 18.68
C THR A 222 -21.91 1.09 19.52
N LEU A 223 -20.89 1.76 18.96
CA LEU A 223 -20.04 2.70 19.70
C LEU A 223 -20.59 4.14 19.68
N GLY A 224 -21.53 4.45 18.78
CA GLY A 224 -22.16 5.76 18.63
C GLY A 224 -22.86 5.93 17.28
N GLU A 225 -23.16 7.18 16.93
CA GLU A 225 -23.73 7.54 15.62
C GLU A 225 -22.62 7.55 14.56
N LEU A 226 -22.64 6.53 13.70
CA LEU A 226 -21.65 6.31 12.64
C LEU A 226 -21.98 7.15 11.40
N GLU A 227 -21.02 7.91 10.89
CA GLU A 227 -21.16 8.59 9.60
C GLU A 227 -21.26 7.59 8.44
N GLU A 228 -22.14 7.89 7.48
CA GLU A 228 -22.37 7.04 6.30
C GLU A 228 -21.10 6.91 5.45
N THR A 229 -20.38 8.01 5.25
CA THR A 229 -19.21 8.05 4.37
C THR A 229 -17.94 7.74 5.13
N ALA A 230 -17.20 6.72 4.68
CA ALA A 230 -15.83 6.49 5.13
C ALA A 230 -14.88 7.56 4.56
N ILE A 231 -13.86 7.91 5.33
CA ILE A 231 -12.74 8.70 4.83
C ILE A 231 -11.77 7.74 4.15
N VAL A 232 -11.65 7.85 2.83
CA VAL A 232 -10.69 7.09 2.01
C VAL A 232 -9.72 8.09 1.38
N PRO A 233 -8.51 8.28 1.94
CA PRO A 233 -7.51 9.15 1.37
C PRO A 233 -6.93 8.52 0.10
N ILE A 234 -6.73 9.35 -0.91
CA ILE A 234 -5.98 8.97 -2.10
C ILE A 234 -4.51 9.08 -1.71
N VAL A 235 -3.91 7.96 -1.30
CA VAL A 235 -2.47 7.90 -0.96
C VAL A 235 -1.75 7.07 -2.01
N PRO A 236 -1.12 7.69 -3.03
CA PRO A 236 -0.19 7.00 -3.90
C PRO A 236 0.99 6.51 -3.04
N GLY A 237 1.20 5.20 -2.95
CA GLY A 237 2.35 4.64 -2.21
C GLY A 237 2.23 4.67 -0.67
N GLY A 238 1.02 4.70 -0.11
CA GLY A 238 0.82 4.46 1.33
C GLY A 238 1.14 3.01 1.72
N PRO A 239 1.40 2.73 3.01
CA PRO A 239 1.75 1.38 3.42
C PRO A 239 0.65 0.37 3.14
N ALA A 240 1.05 -0.84 2.76
CA ALA A 240 0.14 -1.90 2.36
C ALA A 240 -0.69 -2.39 3.55
N TRP A 241 -1.96 -1.98 3.60
CA TRP A 241 -2.96 -2.60 4.47
C TRP A 241 -3.41 -3.93 3.85
N PRO A 242 -3.89 -4.90 4.66
CA PRO A 242 -4.21 -6.24 4.19
C PRO A 242 -5.15 -6.27 2.99
N GLY A 243 -6.23 -5.47 3.01
CA GLY A 243 -7.22 -5.38 1.93
C GLY A 243 -6.86 -4.40 0.80
N HIS A 244 -5.63 -3.89 0.75
CA HIS A 244 -5.17 -2.86 -0.19
C HIS A 244 -5.99 -1.55 -0.19
N ARG A 245 -6.82 -1.34 0.83
CA ARG A 245 -7.60 -0.13 1.06
C ARG A 245 -7.22 0.47 2.41
N GLN A 246 -7.13 1.79 2.47
CA GLN A 246 -7.02 2.52 3.72
C GLN A 246 -8.30 3.31 3.92
N ALA A 247 -9.03 3.02 5.00
CA ALA A 247 -10.23 3.75 5.33
C ALA A 247 -10.31 4.06 6.83
N TRP A 248 -11.04 5.12 7.13
CA TRP A 248 -11.33 5.56 8.49
C TRP A 248 -12.82 5.85 8.63
N ARG A 249 -13.38 5.56 9.81
CA ARG A 249 -14.78 5.83 10.14
C ARG A 249 -14.88 6.83 11.28
N VAL A 250 -15.87 7.72 11.17
CA VAL A 250 -16.18 8.75 12.15
C VAL A 250 -17.43 8.35 12.91
N ILE A 251 -17.32 8.33 14.24
CA ILE A 251 -18.39 7.92 15.14
C ILE A 251 -18.61 9.07 16.14
N HIS A 252 -19.80 9.65 16.12
CA HIS A 252 -20.22 10.69 17.07
C HIS A 252 -20.74 10.02 18.34
N ARG A 253 -20.19 10.39 19.49
CA ARG A 253 -20.54 9.83 20.80
C ARG A 253 -21.16 10.90 21.70
N ALA A 254 -21.66 10.46 22.86
CA ALA A 254 -22.19 11.35 23.89
C ALA A 254 -21.18 12.44 24.28
N GLU A 255 -21.67 13.53 24.88
CA GLU A 255 -20.84 14.66 25.32
C GLU A 255 -20.06 15.36 24.19
N ARG A 256 -20.54 15.26 22.95
CA ARG A 256 -19.91 15.86 21.75
C ARG A 256 -18.51 15.31 21.46
N ARG A 257 -18.25 14.07 21.88
CA ARG A 257 -17.00 13.36 21.58
C ARG A 257 -17.03 12.81 20.16
N LEU A 258 -15.89 12.91 19.49
CA LEU A 258 -15.63 12.32 18.18
C LEU A 258 -14.65 11.17 18.34
N LEU A 259 -15.11 9.97 18.00
CA LEU A 259 -14.30 8.77 17.90
C LEU A 259 -13.96 8.53 16.43
N LEU A 260 -12.67 8.42 16.15
CA LEU A 260 -12.15 8.06 14.83
C LEU A 260 -11.51 6.66 14.93
N VAL A 261 -11.89 5.77 14.02
CA VAL A 261 -11.36 4.41 13.95
C VAL A 261 -10.77 4.11 12.58
N THR A 262 -9.77 3.24 12.53
CA THR A 262 -9.35 2.62 11.26
C THR A 262 -10.38 1.58 10.82
N ASP A 263 -10.48 1.36 9.52
CA ASP A 263 -11.44 0.44 8.91
C ASP A 263 -10.74 -0.27 7.75
N GLY A 264 -9.95 -1.29 8.09
CA GLY A 264 -9.24 -2.10 7.09
C GLY A 264 -7.95 -2.75 7.57
N LEU A 265 -7.43 -2.40 8.75
CA LEU A 265 -6.25 -3.08 9.30
C LEU A 265 -6.55 -4.55 9.62
N SER A 266 -7.81 -4.87 9.88
CA SER A 266 -8.28 -6.24 10.10
C SER A 266 -8.89 -6.91 8.86
N ASP A 267 -8.75 -6.33 7.66
CA ASP A 267 -9.22 -6.96 6.43
C ASP A 267 -8.48 -8.29 6.17
N PRO A 268 -9.13 -9.31 5.60
CA PRO A 268 -8.42 -10.51 5.18
C PRO A 268 -7.36 -10.17 4.12
N PHE A 269 -6.24 -10.88 4.14
CA PHE A 269 -5.24 -10.79 3.07
C PHE A 269 -5.75 -11.45 1.79
N PRO A 270 -5.61 -10.82 0.61
CA PRO A 270 -5.95 -11.45 -0.65
C PRO A 270 -5.01 -12.62 -0.96
N GLY A 271 -5.46 -13.52 -1.84
CA GLY A 271 -4.65 -14.65 -2.32
C GLY A 271 -4.41 -15.77 -1.30
N HIS A 272 -5.03 -15.72 -0.12
CA HIS A 272 -4.94 -16.79 0.89
C HIS A 272 -6.07 -17.81 0.74
N GLU A 273 -5.79 -19.08 1.01
CA GLU A 273 -6.76 -20.19 0.92
C GLU A 273 -7.83 -20.17 2.01
N ALA A 274 -7.59 -19.43 3.11
CA ALA A 274 -8.50 -19.30 4.24
C ALA A 274 -8.59 -17.83 4.71
N PRO A 275 -9.74 -17.41 5.26
CA PRO A 275 -9.90 -16.06 5.78
C PRO A 275 -8.97 -15.84 6.98
N SER A 276 -8.40 -14.65 7.08
CA SER A 276 -7.60 -14.20 8.22
C SER A 276 -8.14 -12.90 8.77
N VAL A 277 -7.81 -12.58 10.02
CA VAL A 277 -8.15 -11.29 10.65
C VAL A 277 -7.22 -10.14 10.22
N GLY A 278 -6.54 -10.26 9.07
CA GLY A 278 -5.53 -9.30 8.64
C GLY A 278 -4.43 -9.10 9.68
N PHE A 279 -4.25 -7.86 10.13
CA PHE A 279 -3.33 -7.54 11.23
C PHE A 279 -3.90 -7.85 12.63
N GLY A 280 -5.16 -8.28 12.74
CA GLY A 280 -5.80 -8.69 14.00
C GLY A 280 -6.19 -7.54 14.91
N LEU A 281 -6.14 -6.29 14.42
CA LEU A 281 -6.48 -5.11 15.21
C LEU A 281 -7.16 -4.02 14.37
N GLU A 282 -7.84 -3.11 15.06
CA GLU A 282 -8.19 -1.78 14.58
C GLU A 282 -7.73 -0.74 15.61
N LEU A 283 -7.44 0.48 15.16
CA LEU A 283 -7.01 1.59 16.00
C LEU A 283 -8.17 2.55 16.26
N ALA A 284 -8.22 3.12 17.47
CA ALA A 284 -9.26 4.06 17.90
C ALA A 284 -8.66 5.27 18.61
N ILE A 285 -8.97 6.49 18.17
CA ILE A 285 -8.66 7.72 18.90
C ILE A 285 -9.95 8.51 19.15
N GLU A 286 -10.12 9.01 20.37
CA GLU A 286 -11.29 9.80 20.75
C GLU A 286 -10.88 11.19 21.23
N THR A 287 -11.65 12.22 20.88
CA THR A 287 -11.45 13.59 21.34
C THR A 287 -12.79 14.29 21.64
N ASP A 288 -12.77 15.28 22.52
CA ASP A 288 -13.82 16.28 22.68
C ASP A 288 -13.36 17.70 22.28
N ASP A 289 -12.14 17.83 21.72
CA ASP A 289 -11.72 19.06 21.08
C ASP A 289 -12.64 19.34 19.88
N ALA A 290 -12.92 20.62 19.60
CA ALA A 290 -13.76 20.98 18.47
C ALA A 290 -13.09 20.60 17.14
N VAL A 291 -13.67 19.64 16.41
CA VAL A 291 -13.23 19.21 15.07
C VAL A 291 -14.24 19.71 14.03
N LYS A 292 -13.81 20.64 13.16
CA LYS A 292 -14.65 21.15 12.06
C LYS A 292 -14.46 20.38 10.76
N ASP A 293 -13.22 20.05 10.44
CA ASP A 293 -12.83 19.21 9.31
C ASP A 293 -12.01 18.05 9.86
N VAL A 294 -12.58 16.83 9.79
CA VAL A 294 -11.93 15.62 10.31
C VAL A 294 -10.67 15.31 9.51
N LYS A 295 -10.68 15.43 8.18
CA LYS A 295 -9.55 15.04 7.32
C LYS A 295 -8.32 15.91 7.57
N GLY A 296 -8.52 17.21 7.80
CA GLY A 296 -7.47 18.15 8.19
C GLY A 296 -7.14 18.18 9.69
N SER A 297 -7.82 17.38 10.52
CA SER A 297 -7.65 17.42 11.97
C SER A 297 -6.37 16.73 12.45
N TRP A 298 -5.85 17.20 13.59
CA TRP A 298 -4.71 16.56 14.23
C TRP A 298 -5.01 15.13 14.69
N VAL A 299 -6.26 14.85 15.04
CA VAL A 299 -6.74 13.53 15.47
C VAL A 299 -6.63 12.53 14.33
N PHE A 300 -7.08 12.91 13.13
CA PHE A 300 -6.91 12.11 11.93
C PHE A 300 -5.43 11.91 11.59
N LEU A 301 -4.62 12.97 11.62
CA LEU A 301 -3.18 12.87 11.32
C LEU A 301 -2.45 11.95 12.29
N ILE A 302 -2.81 11.93 13.58
CA ILE A 302 -2.17 11.02 14.57
C ILE A 302 -2.56 9.60 14.23
N LEU A 303 -3.86 9.33 14.09
CA LEU A 303 -4.35 7.98 13.82
C LEU A 303 -3.77 7.42 12.53
N GLN A 304 -3.72 8.23 11.47
CA GLN A 304 -3.09 7.87 10.20
C GLN A 304 -1.63 7.50 10.37
N ARG A 305 -0.83 8.32 11.07
CA ARG A 305 0.60 8.05 11.26
C ARG A 305 0.83 6.81 12.10
N VAL A 306 0.04 6.59 13.15
CA VAL A 306 0.13 5.37 13.95
C VAL A 306 -0.26 4.15 13.12
N ALA A 307 -1.31 4.24 12.30
CA ALA A 307 -1.70 3.16 11.40
C ALA A 307 -0.59 2.81 10.40
N ASN A 308 0.12 3.81 9.87
CA ASN A 308 1.27 3.59 8.99
C ASN A 308 2.39 2.82 9.72
N GLU A 309 2.76 3.25 10.93
CA GLU A 309 3.79 2.56 11.71
C GLU A 309 3.41 1.11 12.01
N VAL A 310 2.13 0.85 12.31
CA VAL A 310 1.60 -0.51 12.55
C VAL A 310 1.62 -1.36 11.28
N ALA A 311 1.31 -0.77 10.12
CA ALA A 311 1.32 -1.49 8.85
C ALA A 311 2.76 -1.83 8.41
N GLU A 312 3.68 -0.87 8.49
CA GLU A 312 5.06 -1.00 8.01
C GLU A 312 5.94 -1.86 8.91
N HIS A 313 5.73 -1.82 10.23
CA HIS A 313 6.65 -2.43 11.18
C HIS A 313 6.00 -3.57 11.98
N GLU A 314 6.35 -4.83 11.63
CA GLU A 314 5.83 -6.02 12.32
C GLU A 314 6.07 -5.99 13.84
N ARG A 315 7.21 -5.46 14.29
CA ARG A 315 7.53 -5.33 15.71
C ARG A 315 6.54 -4.41 16.44
N VAL A 316 6.16 -3.30 15.81
CA VAL A 316 5.15 -2.37 16.35
C VAL A 316 3.79 -3.07 16.42
N ARG A 317 3.40 -3.73 15.33
CA ARG A 317 2.14 -4.48 15.24
C ARG A 317 2.02 -5.57 16.30
N LYS A 318 3.05 -6.41 16.48
CA LYS A 318 3.09 -7.45 17.52
C LYS A 318 2.98 -6.87 18.94
N ALA A 319 3.62 -5.72 19.19
CA ALA A 319 3.51 -5.04 20.47
C ALA A 319 2.09 -4.46 20.70
N ALA A 320 1.49 -3.87 19.68
CA ALA A 320 0.12 -3.35 19.72
C ALA A 320 -0.92 -4.46 19.94
N LEU A 321 -0.69 -5.68 19.44
CA LEU A 321 -1.55 -6.85 19.65
C LEU A 321 -1.50 -7.42 21.07
N THR A 322 -0.41 -7.25 21.81
CA THR A 322 -0.18 -7.99 23.08
C THR A 322 -0.23 -7.13 24.35
N GLY A 323 -0.17 -5.81 24.25
CA GLY A 323 -0.34 -4.97 25.44
C GLY A 323 -0.34 -3.49 25.13
N GLN A 324 0.18 -2.70 26.07
CA GLN A 324 0.41 -1.28 25.88
C GLN A 324 1.72 -1.04 25.12
N LEU A 325 1.80 0.05 24.36
CA LEU A 325 3.01 0.48 23.65
C LEU A 325 3.10 2.01 23.70
N THR A 326 4.30 2.56 23.93
CA THR A 326 4.56 4.00 23.72
C THR A 326 5.43 4.15 22.49
N MET A 327 5.07 5.07 21.61
CA MET A 327 5.86 5.39 20.41
C MET A 327 5.73 6.88 20.06
N GLU A 328 6.52 7.32 19.10
CA GLU A 328 6.53 8.70 18.63
C GLU A 328 6.30 8.76 17.13
N VAL A 329 5.45 9.68 16.69
CA VAL A 329 5.21 9.97 15.26
C VAL A 329 5.66 11.39 14.93
N SER A 330 5.73 11.73 13.63
CA SER A 330 5.99 13.11 13.20
C SER A 330 4.98 14.08 13.83
N GLY A 331 5.43 15.27 14.24
CA GLY A 331 4.58 16.35 14.77
C GLY A 331 4.14 17.37 13.72
N LYS A 332 4.48 17.18 12.44
CA LYS A 332 4.09 18.12 11.36
C LYS A 332 2.57 18.26 11.29
N GLY A 333 2.05 19.49 11.34
CA GLY A 333 0.60 19.76 11.31
C GLY A 333 -0.15 19.50 12.63
N MET A 334 0.57 19.19 13.71
CA MET A 334 -0.02 18.97 15.04
C MET A 334 -0.07 20.26 15.87
N PRO A 335 -0.96 20.37 16.88
CA PRO A 335 -0.97 21.46 17.83
C PRO A 335 0.36 21.58 18.58
N LYS A 336 0.91 22.79 18.69
CA LYS A 336 2.18 23.05 19.38
C LYS A 336 2.25 22.50 20.81
N SER A 337 1.11 22.38 21.48
CA SER A 337 1.02 21.82 22.83
C SER A 337 1.32 20.32 22.91
N LEU A 338 1.19 19.58 21.81
CA LEU A 338 1.50 18.15 21.73
C LEU A 338 2.92 17.87 21.18
N VAL A 339 3.54 18.85 20.52
CA VAL A 339 4.79 18.68 19.79
C VAL A 339 6.00 18.91 20.71
N THR A 340 6.93 17.97 20.73
CA THR A 340 8.20 18.07 21.47
C THR A 340 9.16 19.07 20.82
N GLY A 341 10.25 19.40 21.52
CA GLY A 341 11.33 20.23 20.96
C GLY A 341 11.98 19.63 19.70
N GLU A 342 11.87 18.32 19.51
CA GLU A 342 12.38 17.58 18.34
C GLU A 342 11.34 17.45 17.21
N GLY A 343 10.18 18.10 17.34
CA GLY A 343 9.14 18.03 16.32
C GLY A 343 8.39 16.70 16.27
N ARG A 344 8.35 15.95 17.38
CA ARG A 344 7.66 14.66 17.51
C ARG A 344 6.41 14.77 18.37
N VAL A 345 5.49 13.82 18.24
CA VAL A 345 4.35 13.64 19.16
C VAL A 345 4.41 12.23 19.73
N GLY A 346 4.36 12.13 21.05
CA GLY A 346 4.26 10.85 21.76
C GLY A 346 2.83 10.32 21.77
N VAL A 347 2.68 9.02 21.59
CA VAL A 347 1.40 8.32 21.72
C VAL A 347 1.53 7.09 22.60
N LEU A 348 0.47 6.80 23.35
CA LEU A 348 0.32 5.60 24.15
C LEU A 348 -0.83 4.77 23.57
N LEU A 349 -0.50 3.54 23.17
CA LEU A 349 -1.43 2.59 22.57
C LEU A 349 -1.91 1.56 23.59
N GLY A 350 -3.14 1.08 23.42
CA GLY A 350 -3.67 -0.09 24.10
C GLY A 350 -4.01 0.15 25.58
N LEU A 351 -4.40 1.38 25.94
CA LEU A 351 -5.01 1.66 27.24
C LEU A 351 -6.39 1.02 27.30
N GLU A 352 -6.67 0.31 28.40
CA GLU A 352 -8.00 -0.22 28.67
C GLU A 352 -8.96 0.95 28.86
N SER A 353 -10.15 0.86 28.25
CA SER A 353 -11.18 1.89 28.32
C SER A 353 -12.42 1.30 28.99
N HIS A 354 -13.05 2.06 29.87
CA HIS A 354 -14.35 1.68 30.42
C HIS A 354 -15.52 1.93 29.45
N THR A 355 -15.30 2.70 28.38
CA THR A 355 -16.35 3.06 27.39
C THR A 355 -16.17 2.40 26.03
N LEU A 356 -15.01 1.80 25.75
CA LEU A 356 -14.72 1.09 24.51
C LEU A 356 -14.38 -0.37 24.85
N PRO A 357 -15.00 -1.34 24.16
CA PRO A 357 -14.61 -2.74 24.34
C PRO A 357 -13.19 -2.97 23.80
N GLY A 358 -12.44 -3.87 24.42
CA GLY A 358 -11.06 -4.17 24.00
C GLY A 358 -10.97 -5.06 22.75
N HIS A 359 -12.04 -5.78 22.41
CA HIS A 359 -12.10 -6.71 21.29
C HIS A 359 -13.51 -6.73 20.69
N PHE A 360 -13.60 -7.15 19.43
CA PHE A 360 -14.85 -7.48 18.76
C PHE A 360 -14.64 -8.66 17.81
N THR A 361 -15.72 -9.33 17.44
CA THR A 361 -15.66 -10.53 16.60
C THR A 361 -16.05 -10.21 15.17
N THR A 362 -15.29 -10.76 14.23
CA THR A 362 -15.63 -10.83 12.81
C THR A 362 -15.80 -12.29 12.39
N PRO A 363 -16.40 -12.57 11.22
CA PRO A 363 -16.46 -13.94 10.68
C PRO A 363 -15.08 -14.60 10.48
N CYS A 364 -14.00 -13.80 10.43
CA CYS A 364 -12.63 -14.29 10.26
C CYS A 364 -11.89 -14.50 11.59
N GLY A 365 -12.46 -14.04 12.72
CA GLY A 365 -11.87 -14.16 14.05
C GLY A 365 -12.01 -12.90 14.91
N GLU A 366 -11.38 -12.93 16.09
CA GLU A 366 -11.36 -11.82 17.03
C GLU A 366 -10.39 -10.72 16.59
N VAL A 367 -10.84 -9.47 16.69
CA VAL A 367 -10.08 -8.27 16.36
C VAL A 367 -9.93 -7.44 17.62
N ARG A 368 -8.69 -7.05 17.96
CA ARG A 368 -8.41 -6.18 19.08
C ARG A 368 -8.66 -4.71 18.72
N LEU A 369 -9.43 -4.00 19.53
CA LEU A 369 -9.57 -2.55 19.42
C LEU A 369 -8.48 -1.87 20.26
N VAL A 370 -7.50 -1.28 19.60
CA VAL A 370 -6.36 -0.64 20.24
C VAL A 370 -6.59 0.87 20.32
N THR A 371 -6.78 1.36 21.54
CA THR A 371 -6.88 2.80 21.80
C THR A 371 -5.57 3.51 21.50
N VAL A 372 -5.65 4.73 20.99
CA VAL A 372 -4.53 5.63 20.69
C VAL A 372 -4.71 6.90 21.50
N LYS A 373 -3.78 7.18 22.42
CA LYS A 373 -3.81 8.39 23.23
C LYS A 373 -2.61 9.29 22.94
N ALA A 374 -2.88 10.56 22.63
CA ALA A 374 -1.83 11.56 22.51
C ALA A 374 -1.28 11.97 23.89
N LEU A 375 0.05 11.98 24.02
CA LEU A 375 0.77 12.41 25.22
C LEU A 375 1.23 13.86 25.09
N LEU A 376 1.18 14.60 26.20
CA LEU A 376 1.86 15.89 26.30
C LEU A 376 3.38 15.67 26.35
N PRO A 377 4.20 16.65 25.90
CA PRO A 377 5.66 16.53 25.96
C PRO A 377 6.20 16.18 27.35
N SER A 378 5.59 16.69 28.43
CA SER A 378 5.98 16.37 29.81
C SER A 378 5.66 14.93 30.21
N GLU A 379 4.56 14.35 29.70
CA GLU A 379 4.18 12.96 29.94
C GLU A 379 5.08 12.01 29.17
N LEU A 380 5.39 12.34 27.91
CA LEU A 380 6.38 11.62 27.14
C LEU A 380 7.76 11.67 27.83
N ALA A 381 8.17 12.84 28.33
CA ALA A 381 9.41 12.98 29.10
C ALA A 381 9.38 12.22 30.44
N TYR A 382 8.21 12.10 31.08
CA TYR A 382 8.05 11.28 32.27
C TYR A 382 8.19 9.78 31.97
N ARG A 383 7.54 9.28 30.91
CA ARG A 383 7.79 7.94 30.38
C ARG A 383 9.28 7.81 30.10
N VAL A 384 9.85 8.77 29.35
CA VAL A 384 11.27 9.13 29.18
C VAL A 384 12.19 8.59 30.29
N ALA A 385 12.07 9.24 31.43
CA ALA A 385 12.91 9.03 32.59
C ALA A 385 12.63 7.69 33.32
N HIS A 386 11.41 7.15 33.24
CA HIS A 386 10.98 6.04 34.11
C HIS A 386 10.71 4.71 33.38
N GLY A 387 10.89 4.67 32.05
CA GLY A 387 10.73 3.46 31.24
C GLY A 387 9.34 2.82 31.38
N LYS A 388 9.29 1.49 31.57
CA LYS A 388 8.04 0.74 31.73
C LYS A 388 7.22 1.22 32.93
N LYS A 389 7.87 1.50 34.07
CA LYS A 389 7.16 2.00 35.28
C LYS A 389 6.50 3.35 35.01
N GLY A 390 7.15 4.21 34.22
CA GLY A 390 6.56 5.49 33.81
C GLY A 390 5.31 5.32 32.97
N ARG A 391 5.31 4.38 32.02
CA ARG A 391 4.13 4.06 31.21
C ARG A 391 2.99 3.49 32.04
N ASP A 392 3.29 2.53 32.92
CA ASP A 392 2.28 1.90 33.77
C ASP A 392 1.64 2.94 34.73
N GLU A 393 2.44 3.90 35.23
CA GLU A 393 1.96 5.01 36.05
C GLU A 393 1.10 6.01 35.24
N LEU A 394 1.50 6.36 34.02
CA LEU A 394 0.66 7.19 33.14
C LEU A 394 -0.70 6.53 32.87
N ALA A 395 -0.69 5.22 32.56
CA ALA A 395 -1.91 4.45 32.35
C ALA A 395 -2.82 4.49 33.58
N ARG A 396 -2.27 4.27 34.78
CA ARG A 396 -3.01 4.37 36.05
C ARG A 396 -3.64 5.75 36.23
N ARG A 397 -2.86 6.83 36.03
CA ARG A 397 -3.36 8.19 36.25
C ARG A 397 -4.44 8.60 35.23
N PHE A 398 -4.34 8.15 33.98
CA PHE A 398 -5.39 8.38 32.99
C PHE A 398 -6.69 7.65 33.33
N ALA A 399 -6.61 6.44 33.89
CA ALA A 399 -7.76 5.71 34.41
C ALA A 399 -8.39 6.41 35.63
N GLU A 400 -7.57 6.90 36.56
CA GLU A 400 -8.07 7.64 37.73
C GLU A 400 -8.78 8.95 37.37
N SER A 401 -8.42 9.58 36.25
CA SER A 401 -9.13 10.76 35.75
C SER A 401 -10.39 10.45 34.94
N GLY A 402 -10.67 9.18 34.64
CA GLY A 402 -11.76 8.78 33.72
C GLY A 402 -11.52 9.23 32.27
N GLU A 403 -10.26 9.44 31.90
CA GLU A 403 -9.83 9.93 30.58
C GLU A 403 -8.83 8.95 29.95
N GLU A 404 -9.11 7.65 30.04
CA GLU A 404 -8.18 6.56 29.69
C GLU A 404 -7.64 6.73 28.29
N HIS A 405 -8.52 6.91 27.29
CA HIS A 405 -8.15 7.01 25.88
C HIS A 405 -8.48 8.38 25.26
N LEU A 406 -9.18 9.26 26.00
CA LEU A 406 -9.58 10.58 25.52
C LEU A 406 -8.35 11.47 25.27
N SER A 407 -8.21 11.99 24.06
CA SER A 407 -7.07 12.80 23.64
C SER A 407 -7.48 14.27 23.48
N ARG A 408 -6.77 15.17 24.17
CA ARG A 408 -6.95 16.62 24.06
C ARG A 408 -5.63 17.31 23.79
N ALA A 409 -5.63 18.28 22.89
CA ALA A 409 -4.46 19.10 22.63
C ALA A 409 -4.14 20.05 23.79
N LYS A 410 -5.16 20.47 24.56
CA LYS A 410 -5.01 21.41 25.69
C LYS A 410 -5.61 20.81 26.95
N ARG A 411 -4.74 20.28 27.81
CA ARG A 411 -5.09 19.77 29.15
C ARG A 411 -3.90 19.93 30.10
N ARG A 412 -4.11 19.73 31.39
CA ARG A 412 -2.99 19.54 32.33
C ARG A 412 -2.40 18.15 32.12
N ALA A 413 -1.08 18.07 32.30
CA ALA A 413 -0.40 16.78 32.37
C ALA A 413 -0.85 16.03 33.62
N VAL A 414 -0.92 14.70 33.53
CA VAL A 414 -1.24 13.86 34.70
C VAL A 414 -0.03 13.64 35.61
N VAL A 415 1.17 14.04 35.18
CA VAL A 415 2.45 13.85 35.91
C VAL A 415 3.08 15.15 36.36
#